data_AF-A0A7H1N2B1-F1
#
_entry.id   AF-A0A7H1N2B1-F1
#
_cell.length_a   1.000
_cell.length_b   1.000
_cell.length_c   1.000
_cell.angle_alpha   90.00
_cell.angle_beta   90.00
_cell.angle_gamma   90.00
#
_symmetry.space_group_name_H-M   'P 1'
#
loop_
_entity.id
_entity.type
_entity.pdbx_description
1 polymer ?
#
loop_
_entity_poly.entity_id
_entity_poly.type
_entity_poly.pdbx_seq_one_letter_code
_entity_poly.pdbx_strand_id
1 'polypeptide(L)'
;MLIAATPAYSLDCNNRKFTWSDTKPAINRRHVFCGEINHGRSKGLHSMQLLATSAVVSRVEAPRGDRQGIYTAIVVFTNGQRKLSTFFPDHCTVEQVTQSIYHAGTHDAVPHPAWGFIGLSAPTAGAPGFCLDADQRPFEIRFGRLKDGRINTAFPN
;
A
#
# COMPACT_ATOMS: atom_id res chain seq x y z
N MET A 1 31.89 -8.78 -5.33
CA MET A 1 30.71 -8.06 -5.86
C MET A 1 30.18 -7.22 -4.70
N LEU A 2 30.40 -5.90 -4.72
CA LEU A 2 29.98 -5.00 -3.64
C LEU A 2 28.46 -4.81 -3.73
N ILE A 3 27.72 -5.34 -2.77
CA ILE A 3 26.31 -5.01 -2.58
C ILE A 3 26.27 -3.57 -2.06
N ALA A 4 25.89 -2.63 -2.91
CA ALA A 4 25.56 -1.29 -2.45
C ALA A 4 24.31 -1.40 -1.56
N ALA A 5 24.48 -1.22 -0.25
CA ALA A 5 23.36 -1.06 0.66
C ALA A 5 22.63 0.23 0.27
N THR A 6 21.44 0.10 -0.32
CA THR A 6 20.50 1.22 -0.41
C THR A 6 20.24 1.73 1.01
N PRO A 7 20.24 3.04 1.24
CA PRO A 7 19.96 3.55 2.57
C PRO A 7 18.54 3.12 2.94
N ALA A 8 18.42 2.29 3.98
CA ALA A 8 17.15 2.02 4.61
C ALA A 8 16.64 3.35 5.16
N TYR A 9 15.75 4.01 4.43
CA TYR A 9 15.04 5.16 4.97
C TYR A 9 14.33 4.70 6.23
N SER A 10 14.48 5.43 7.32
CA SER A 10 13.71 5.20 8.54
C SER A 10 12.24 5.03 8.17
N LEU A 11 11.68 3.86 8.50
CA LEU A 11 10.28 3.50 8.31
C LEU A 11 9.43 4.32 9.28
N ASP A 12 9.19 5.58 8.92
CA ASP A 12 8.53 6.55 9.79
C ASP A 12 7.76 7.56 8.92
N CYS A 13 6.50 7.79 9.24
CA CYS A 13 5.66 8.76 8.56
C CYS A 13 6.06 10.22 8.79
N ASN A 14 6.92 10.51 9.76
CA ASN A 14 7.52 11.83 9.99
C ASN A 14 8.75 12.06 9.11
N ASN A 15 9.33 11.01 8.55
CA ASN A 15 10.41 11.12 7.58
C ASN A 15 9.87 11.58 6.21
N ARG A 16 10.15 12.83 5.82
CA ARG A 16 9.71 13.38 4.52
C ARG A 16 10.22 12.59 3.31
N LYS A 17 11.36 11.90 3.44
CA LYS A 17 11.91 11.05 2.38
C LYS A 17 11.10 9.75 2.17
N PHE A 18 10.25 9.38 3.13
CA PHE A 18 9.36 8.21 3.05
C PHE A 18 8.10 8.45 2.17
N THR A 19 8.15 9.41 1.23
CA THR A 19 6.98 9.70 0.39
C THR A 19 6.88 8.76 -0.81
N TRP A 20 7.94 8.69 -1.63
CA TRP A 20 8.01 7.84 -2.82
C TRP A 20 9.00 6.70 -2.59
N SER A 21 8.72 5.50 -3.11
CA SER A 21 9.70 4.40 -3.17
C SER A 21 10.75 4.69 -4.26
N ASP A 22 11.89 3.99 -4.16
CA ASP A 22 12.96 4.04 -5.17
C ASP A 22 12.72 3.07 -6.35
N THR A 23 11.56 2.39 -6.39
CA THR A 23 11.16 1.52 -7.49
C THR A 23 10.88 2.31 -8.77
N LYS A 24 10.83 1.64 -9.92
CA LYS A 24 10.48 2.25 -11.22
C LYS A 24 9.39 1.44 -11.93
N PRO A 25 8.10 1.78 -11.77
CA PRO A 25 7.58 3.06 -11.29
C PRO A 25 7.71 3.26 -9.77
N ALA A 26 7.87 4.52 -9.35
CA ALA A 26 7.87 4.89 -7.94
C ALA A 26 6.45 4.81 -7.37
N ILE A 27 6.34 4.42 -6.10
CA ILE A 27 5.08 4.16 -5.38
C ILE A 27 4.93 5.20 -4.26
N ASN A 28 3.74 5.79 -4.13
CA ASN A 28 3.42 6.69 -3.01
C ASN A 28 3.25 5.89 -1.71
N ARG A 29 4.36 5.64 -1.02
CA ARG A 29 4.39 4.94 0.27
C ARG A 29 3.63 5.68 1.34
N ARG A 30 3.63 7.02 1.32
CA ARG A 30 2.89 7.81 2.32
C ARG A 30 1.37 7.55 2.24
N HIS A 31 0.82 7.47 1.03
CA HIS A 31 -0.58 7.14 0.84
C HIS A 31 -0.93 5.74 1.36
N VAL A 32 -0.08 4.76 1.09
CA VAL A 32 -0.34 3.36 1.47
C VAL A 32 -0.19 3.13 2.97
N PHE A 33 0.88 3.63 3.59
CA PHE A 33 1.26 3.27 4.97
C PHE A 33 0.98 4.34 6.02
N CYS A 34 0.95 5.62 5.63
CA CYS A 34 0.94 6.73 6.59
C CYS A 34 -0.38 7.49 6.66
N GLY A 35 -1.28 7.30 5.69
CA GLY A 35 -2.36 8.23 5.50
C GLY A 35 -1.92 9.44 4.68
N GLU A 36 -2.81 9.95 3.84
CA GLU A 36 -2.58 11.19 3.09
C GLU A 36 -3.80 12.12 3.20
N ILE A 37 -3.55 13.38 3.59
CA ILE A 37 -4.49 14.50 3.44
C ILE A 37 -3.86 15.45 2.44
N ASN A 38 -4.57 15.74 1.35
CA ASN A 38 -4.10 16.64 0.31
C ASN A 38 -5.23 17.58 -0.12
N HIS A 39 -4.97 18.89 -0.15
CA HIS A 39 -5.96 19.96 -0.34
C HIS A 39 -7.21 19.77 0.55
N GLY A 40 -6.99 19.48 1.84
CA GLY A 40 -8.06 19.25 2.82
C GLY A 40 -8.85 17.94 2.64
N ARG A 41 -8.50 17.10 1.65
CA ARG A 41 -9.20 15.84 1.38
C ARG A 41 -8.33 14.64 1.76
N SER A 42 -8.89 13.76 2.58
CA SER A 42 -8.27 12.48 2.93
C SER A 42 -8.27 11.55 1.73
N LYS A 43 -7.15 10.88 1.48
CA LYS A 43 -6.92 10.11 0.26
C LYS A 43 -6.98 8.62 0.52
N GLY A 44 -6.04 8.07 1.28
CA GLY A 44 -6.02 6.65 1.64
C GLY A 44 -5.05 6.35 2.77
N LEU A 45 -5.18 5.11 3.25
CA LEU A 45 -4.36 4.35 4.19
C LEU A 45 -4.78 2.90 3.95
N HIS A 46 -3.84 2.02 3.66
CA HIS A 46 -4.11 0.65 3.21
C HIS A 46 -3.23 -0.40 3.88
N SER A 47 -2.41 -0.01 4.86
CA SER A 47 -1.60 -0.92 5.67
C SER A 47 -1.45 -0.35 7.08
N MET A 48 -1.44 -1.23 8.09
CA MET A 48 -1.30 -0.85 9.49
C MET A 48 0.16 -0.61 9.92
N GLN A 49 1.15 -1.03 9.12
CA GLN A 49 2.56 -1.13 9.52
C GLN A 49 3.15 0.16 10.13
N LEU A 50 2.74 1.34 9.65
CA LEU A 50 3.29 2.62 10.11
C LEU A 50 2.25 3.54 10.78
N LEU A 51 1.06 2.99 11.10
CA LEU A 51 -0.02 3.77 11.68
C LEU A 51 0.42 4.51 12.96
N ALA A 52 1.23 3.87 13.80
CA ALA A 52 1.71 4.44 15.06
C ALA A 52 2.51 5.75 14.90
N THR A 53 3.10 5.98 13.71
CA THR A 53 3.87 7.21 13.41
C THR A 53 3.09 8.20 12.56
N SER A 54 1.86 7.87 12.16
CA SER A 54 1.03 8.75 11.33
C SER A 54 0.60 10.01 12.09
N ALA A 55 0.87 11.18 11.50
CA ALA A 55 0.39 12.46 12.01
C ALA A 55 -1.01 12.86 11.48
N VAL A 56 -1.59 12.08 10.56
CA VAL A 56 -2.82 12.46 9.84
C VAL A 56 -3.98 11.48 10.02
N VAL A 57 -3.70 10.28 10.53
CA VAL A 57 -4.71 9.29 10.88
C VAL A 57 -4.94 9.34 12.38
N SER A 58 -6.18 9.59 12.80
CA SER A 58 -6.55 9.58 14.22
C SER A 58 -6.77 8.16 14.74
N ARG A 59 -7.43 7.31 13.95
CA ARG A 59 -7.67 5.89 14.28
C ARG A 59 -8.24 5.11 13.09
N VAL A 60 -8.20 3.79 13.20
CA VAL A 60 -8.87 2.85 12.29
C VAL A 60 -9.94 2.12 13.10
N GLU A 61 -11.17 2.09 12.58
CA GLU A 61 -12.35 1.54 13.26
C GLU A 61 -13.00 0.44 12.41
N ALA A 62 -13.72 -0.45 13.09
CA ALA A 62 -14.65 -1.41 12.49
C ALA A 62 -14.02 -2.26 11.35
N PRO A 63 -12.94 -3.02 11.61
CA PRO A 63 -12.44 -4.00 10.64
C PRO A 63 -13.55 -5.03 10.34
N ARG A 64 -13.74 -5.32 9.05
CA ARG A 64 -14.80 -6.20 8.55
C ARG A 64 -14.37 -6.95 7.30
N GLY A 65 -15.00 -8.10 7.09
CA GLY A 65 -14.85 -8.88 5.86
C GLY A 65 -13.44 -9.41 5.69
N ASP A 66 -12.79 -9.81 6.80
CA ASP A 66 -11.50 -10.48 6.73
C ASP A 66 -11.63 -11.74 5.86
N ARG A 67 -10.93 -11.70 4.75
CA ARG A 67 -10.75 -12.81 3.84
C ARG A 67 -9.26 -13.02 3.68
N GLN A 68 -8.75 -13.99 4.43
CA GLN A 68 -7.34 -14.40 4.38
C GLN A 68 -6.38 -13.25 4.72
N GLY A 69 -6.72 -12.44 5.72
CA GLY A 69 -5.93 -11.30 6.19
C GLY A 69 -6.19 -10.00 5.42
N ILE A 70 -6.95 -10.03 4.32
CA ILE A 70 -7.40 -8.84 3.62
C ILE A 70 -8.75 -8.43 4.20
N TYR A 71 -8.85 -7.18 4.65
CA TYR A 71 -10.09 -6.70 5.28
C TYR A 71 -10.36 -5.26 4.90
N THR A 72 -11.58 -4.80 5.20
CA THR A 72 -11.94 -3.39 5.08
C THR A 72 -12.09 -2.75 6.45
N ALA A 73 -11.74 -1.47 6.58
CA ALA A 73 -11.96 -0.71 7.80
C ALA A 73 -12.24 0.77 7.51
N ILE A 74 -12.82 1.46 8.49
CA ILE A 74 -13.02 2.90 8.42
C ILE A 74 -11.79 3.62 8.99
N VAL A 75 -11.13 4.40 8.16
CA VAL A 75 -10.03 5.29 8.55
C VAL A 75 -10.60 6.64 8.92
N VAL A 76 -10.33 7.07 10.15
CA VAL A 76 -10.71 8.39 10.67
C VAL A 76 -9.47 9.27 10.66
N PHE A 77 -9.53 10.38 9.92
CA PHE A 77 -8.44 11.32 9.76
C PHE A 77 -8.54 12.49 10.74
N THR A 78 -7.42 13.17 10.99
CA THR A 78 -7.36 14.31 11.94
C THR A 78 -8.20 15.51 11.50
N ASN A 79 -8.55 15.61 10.22
CA ASN A 79 -9.50 16.60 9.70
C ASN A 79 -10.99 16.19 9.86
N GLY A 80 -11.28 15.11 10.59
CA GLY A 80 -12.63 14.60 10.84
C GLY A 80 -13.22 13.76 9.71
N GLN A 81 -12.57 13.67 8.54
CA GLN A 81 -13.07 12.86 7.43
C GLN A 81 -12.93 11.37 7.73
N ARG A 82 -13.91 10.60 7.25
CA ARG A 82 -13.97 9.14 7.37
C ARG A 82 -13.89 8.53 5.97
N LYS A 83 -13.12 7.46 5.81
CA LYS A 83 -13.04 6.70 4.56
C LYS A 83 -13.02 5.21 4.79
N LEU A 84 -13.74 4.48 3.93
CA LEU A 84 -13.57 3.04 3.81
C LEU A 84 -12.28 2.75 3.03
N SER A 85 -11.43 1.91 3.59
CA SER A 85 -10.20 1.41 2.96
C SER A 85 -10.17 -0.11 3.02
N THR A 86 -9.63 -0.73 1.98
CA THR A 86 -9.18 -2.14 2.03
C THR A 86 -7.71 -2.17 2.47
N PHE A 87 -7.37 -3.12 3.33
CA PHE A 87 -6.07 -3.25 3.98
C PHE A 87 -5.33 -4.49 3.50
N PHE A 88 -4.03 -4.30 3.23
CA PHE A 88 -3.07 -5.39 3.12
C PHE A 88 -3.01 -6.19 4.42
N PRO A 89 -2.70 -7.50 4.36
CA PRO A 89 -2.52 -8.31 5.56
C PRO A 89 -1.52 -7.70 6.54
N ASP A 90 -1.88 -7.70 7.82
CA ASP A 90 -1.07 -7.09 8.89
C ASP A 90 0.27 -7.81 9.11
N HIS A 91 0.42 -9.04 8.62
CA HIS A 91 1.69 -9.76 8.66
C HIS A 91 2.70 -9.30 7.60
N CYS A 92 2.27 -8.53 6.59
CA CYS A 92 3.15 -8.06 5.53
C CYS A 92 3.93 -6.80 5.95
N THR A 93 5.24 -6.81 5.74
CA THR A 93 6.10 -5.64 6.00
C THR A 93 5.91 -4.54 4.94
N VAL A 94 6.43 -3.34 5.23
CA VAL A 94 6.48 -2.23 4.26
C VAL A 94 7.15 -2.65 2.95
N GLU A 95 8.26 -3.39 3.04
CA GLU A 95 9.03 -3.87 1.89
C GLU A 95 8.21 -4.88 1.08
N GLN A 96 7.58 -5.85 1.73
CA GLN A 96 6.75 -6.85 1.06
C GLN A 96 5.57 -6.21 0.34
N VAL A 97 4.87 -5.29 1.00
CA VAL A 97 3.76 -4.55 0.37
C VAL A 97 4.27 -3.69 -0.80
N THR A 98 5.38 -2.98 -0.63
CA THR A 98 5.96 -2.15 -1.70
C THR A 98 6.37 -3.00 -2.90
N GLN A 99 7.01 -4.15 -2.66
CA GLN A 99 7.43 -5.09 -3.69
C GLN A 99 6.23 -5.70 -4.42
N SER A 100 5.16 -6.04 -3.70
CA SER A 100 3.93 -6.55 -4.29
C SER A 100 3.21 -5.52 -5.15
N ILE A 101 3.13 -4.26 -4.71
CA ILE A 101 2.56 -3.18 -5.52
C ILE A 101 3.41 -2.95 -6.78
N TYR A 102 4.73 -2.99 -6.65
CA TYR A 102 5.64 -2.87 -7.78
C TYR A 102 5.42 -3.99 -8.80
N HIS A 103 5.30 -5.24 -8.34
CA HIS A 103 5.05 -6.40 -9.19
C HIS A 103 3.70 -6.31 -9.89
N ALA A 104 2.61 -6.06 -9.15
CA ALA A 104 1.28 -5.81 -9.71
C ALA A 104 1.31 -4.70 -10.77
N GLY A 105 2.15 -3.68 -10.55
CA GLY A 105 2.33 -2.55 -11.44
C GLY A 105 3.16 -2.81 -12.70
N THR A 106 3.92 -3.91 -12.77
CA THR A 106 4.92 -4.14 -13.83
C THR A 106 4.77 -5.48 -14.53
N HIS A 107 3.96 -6.40 -14.01
CA HIS A 107 3.74 -7.74 -14.54
C HIS A 107 2.25 -7.96 -14.77
N ASP A 108 1.85 -7.98 -16.04
CA ASP A 108 0.49 -8.29 -16.51
C ASP A 108 -0.63 -7.43 -15.90
N ALA A 109 -0.31 -6.16 -15.61
CA ALA A 109 -1.30 -5.18 -15.18
C ALA A 109 -2.36 -4.94 -16.26
N VAL A 110 -3.64 -5.15 -15.92
CA VAL A 110 -4.77 -4.88 -16.82
C VAL A 110 -5.63 -3.72 -16.31
N PRO A 111 -6.29 -2.94 -17.18
CA PRO A 111 -7.26 -1.93 -16.75
C PRO A 111 -8.40 -2.57 -15.95
N HIS A 112 -8.77 -1.94 -14.82
CA HIS A 112 -9.90 -2.38 -14.02
C HIS A 112 -11.20 -1.69 -14.49
N PRO A 113 -12.34 -2.38 -14.65
CA PRO A 113 -13.56 -1.82 -15.22
C PRO A 113 -14.07 -0.53 -14.57
N ALA A 114 -13.92 -0.41 -13.25
CA ALA A 114 -14.35 0.80 -12.53
C ALA A 114 -13.37 1.97 -12.59
N TRP A 115 -12.05 1.73 -12.41
CA TRP A 115 -10.98 2.74 -12.46
C TRP A 115 -9.62 2.09 -12.16
N GLY A 116 -8.56 2.63 -12.74
CA GLY A 116 -7.19 2.22 -12.45
C GLY A 116 -6.82 0.90 -13.13
N PHE A 117 -5.90 0.19 -12.51
CA PHE A 117 -5.35 -1.08 -12.99
C PHE A 117 -5.40 -2.11 -11.88
N ILE A 118 -5.29 -3.38 -12.27
CA ILE A 118 -5.21 -4.51 -11.37
C ILE A 118 -4.06 -5.42 -11.80
N GLY A 119 -3.38 -6.02 -10.82
CA GLY A 119 -2.32 -7.00 -11.04
C GLY A 119 -2.12 -7.84 -9.80
N LEU A 120 -1.42 -8.97 -9.92
CA LEU A 120 -1.20 -9.88 -8.79
C LEU A 120 -0.13 -9.34 -7.83
N SER A 121 -0.27 -9.66 -6.54
CA SER A 121 0.67 -9.26 -5.49
C SER A 121 2.01 -9.99 -5.58
N ALA A 122 2.08 -11.12 -6.29
CA ALA A 122 3.24 -11.98 -6.39
C ALA A 122 3.17 -12.87 -7.65
N PRO A 123 4.31 -13.38 -8.14
CA PRO A 123 4.34 -14.25 -9.32
C PRO A 123 3.73 -15.62 -9.04
N THR A 124 3.91 -16.15 -7.83
CA THR A 124 3.44 -17.48 -7.42
C THR A 124 3.12 -17.52 -5.92
N ALA A 125 2.41 -18.57 -5.49
CA ALA A 125 2.23 -18.86 -4.07
C ALA A 125 3.57 -19.10 -3.37
N GLY A 126 3.68 -18.65 -2.12
CA GLY A 126 4.88 -18.77 -1.28
C GLY A 126 6.09 -17.96 -1.77
N ALA A 127 5.93 -17.05 -2.73
CA ALA A 127 7.05 -16.27 -3.26
C ALA A 127 7.68 -15.39 -2.15
N PRO A 128 8.98 -15.59 -1.82
CA PRO A 128 9.62 -14.86 -0.74
C PRO A 128 9.76 -13.37 -1.08
N GLY A 129 9.60 -12.51 -0.08
CA GLY A 129 9.72 -11.06 -0.25
C GLY A 129 8.49 -10.36 -0.82
N PHE A 130 7.40 -11.10 -1.09
CA PHE A 130 6.11 -10.55 -1.48
C PHE A 130 5.11 -10.61 -0.32
N CYS A 131 4.12 -9.73 -0.36
CA CYS A 131 2.94 -9.80 0.49
C CYS A 131 1.93 -10.80 -0.12
N LEU A 132 1.56 -11.80 0.67
CA LEU A 132 0.65 -12.88 0.29
C LEU A 132 -0.55 -12.88 1.25
N ASP A 133 -1.61 -13.58 0.87
CA ASP A 133 -2.73 -13.82 1.78
C ASP A 133 -2.31 -14.77 2.93
N ALA A 134 -3.20 -14.98 3.91
CA ALA A 134 -2.95 -15.88 5.03
C ALA A 134 -2.66 -17.33 4.62
N ASP A 135 -3.08 -17.75 3.42
CA ASP A 135 -2.84 -19.07 2.83
C ASP A 135 -1.59 -19.09 1.93
N GLN A 136 -0.75 -18.04 1.97
CA GLN A 136 0.46 -17.88 1.15
C GLN A 136 0.18 -17.81 -0.36
N ARG A 137 -0.98 -17.33 -0.79
CA ARG A 137 -1.33 -17.16 -2.20
C ARG A 137 -1.21 -15.69 -2.64
N PRO A 138 -0.93 -15.43 -3.93
CA PRO A 138 -1.06 -14.11 -4.49
C PRO A 138 -2.52 -13.66 -4.45
N PHE A 139 -2.74 -12.36 -4.26
CA PHE A 139 -4.05 -11.73 -4.36
C PHE A 139 -3.98 -10.55 -5.31
N GLU A 140 -5.14 -10.06 -5.74
CA GLU A 140 -5.20 -8.92 -6.64
C GLU A 140 -4.95 -7.61 -5.91
N ILE A 141 -4.10 -6.77 -6.47
CA ILE A 141 -3.85 -5.40 -6.03
C ILE A 141 -4.42 -4.48 -7.10
N ARG A 142 -5.33 -3.60 -6.68
CA ARG A 142 -5.80 -2.49 -7.49
C ARG A 142 -4.97 -1.24 -7.22
N PHE A 143 -4.62 -0.52 -8.27
CA PHE A 143 -3.77 0.66 -8.14
C PHE A 143 -4.06 1.75 -9.19
N GLY A 144 -3.70 2.99 -8.85
CA GLY A 144 -3.83 4.16 -9.72
C GLY A 144 -2.48 4.72 -10.12
N ARG A 145 -2.30 5.00 -11.42
CA ARG A 145 -1.10 5.66 -11.95
C ARG A 145 -1.32 7.17 -12.13
N LEU A 146 -0.27 7.95 -11.90
CA LEU A 146 -0.17 9.34 -12.35
C LEU A 146 0.15 9.39 -13.84
N LYS A 147 -0.01 10.57 -14.45
CA LYS A 147 0.35 10.81 -15.86
C LYS A 147 1.81 10.52 -16.18
N ASP A 148 2.70 10.64 -15.19
CA ASP A 148 4.13 10.35 -15.30
C ASP A 148 4.49 8.87 -15.03
N GLY A 149 3.48 8.01 -14.89
CA GLY A 149 3.65 6.56 -14.70
C GLY A 149 3.87 6.11 -13.25
N ARG A 150 4.10 7.03 -12.29
CA ARG A 150 4.20 6.67 -10.86
C ARG A 150 2.89 6.09 -10.34
N ILE A 151 2.98 5.17 -9.38
CA ILE A 151 1.81 4.59 -8.70
C ILE A 151 1.44 5.48 -7.50
N ASN A 152 0.30 6.17 -7.59
CA ASN A 152 -0.14 7.11 -6.57
C ASN A 152 -0.85 6.47 -5.38
N THR A 153 -1.47 5.31 -5.60
CA THR A 153 -2.21 4.56 -4.57
C THR A 153 -2.30 3.11 -5.01
N ALA A 154 -2.35 2.21 -4.04
CA ALA A 154 -2.57 0.79 -4.26
C ALA A 154 -3.17 0.15 -3.01
N PHE A 155 -4.04 -0.84 -3.19
CA PHE A 155 -4.73 -1.57 -2.13
C PHE A 155 -5.19 -2.94 -2.64
N PRO A 156 -5.44 -3.93 -1.77
CA PRO A 156 -6.04 -5.19 -2.19
C PRO A 156 -7.42 -4.96 -2.82
N ASN A 157 -7.69 -5.61 -3.96
CA ASN A 157 -8.91 -5.40 -4.75
C ASN A 157 -10.17 -5.96 -4.06
#